data_AF-R7IZG2-F1
#
_entry.id   AF-R7IZG2-F1
#
_cell.length_a   1.000
_cell.length_b   1.000
_cell.length_c   1.000
_cell.angle_alpha   90.00
_cell.angle_beta   90.00
_cell.angle_gamma   90.00
#
_symmetry.space_group_name_H-M   'P 1'
#
loop_
_entity.id
_entity.type
_entity.pdbx_description
1 polymer ?
#
loop_
_entity_poly.entity_id
_entity_poly.type
_entity_poly.pdbx_seq_one_letter_code
_entity_poly.pdbx_strand_id
1 'polypeptide(L)'
;MAINVQGILENYRRRSMAGLVTNDDGSICTDAEARQFFYDHLKQGHTVIPTCDEKECPDFDYTGGGCPGHDIHYYDNENNEISKEEYDRILDNLNSVNTDETESDDDILI
;
A
#
# COMPACT_ATOMS: atom_id res chain seq x y z
N MET A 1 -3.09 5.07 -3.84
CA MET A 1 -4.22 4.14 -4.12
C MET A 1 -5.47 4.67 -3.42
N ALA A 2 -6.67 4.42 -3.95
CA ALA A 2 -7.93 4.92 -3.39
C ALA A 2 -9.09 3.94 -3.59
N ILE A 3 -10.10 4.00 -2.71
CA ILE A 3 -11.34 3.20 -2.80
C ILE A 3 -12.48 4.11 -3.26
N ASN A 4 -13.21 3.69 -4.30
CA ASN A 4 -14.47 4.33 -4.67
C ASN A 4 -15.58 3.90 -3.68
N VAL A 5 -16.17 4.87 -2.98
CA VAL A 5 -17.08 4.62 -1.85
C VAL A 5 -18.39 3.96 -2.32
N GLN A 6 -18.95 4.44 -3.43
CA GLN A 6 -20.16 3.85 -4.00
C GLN A 6 -19.88 2.43 -4.55
N GLY A 7 -18.77 2.29 -5.27
CA GLY A 7 -18.36 1.04 -5.89
C GLY A 7 -18.14 -0.07 -4.87
N ILE A 8 -17.54 0.22 -3.71
CA ILE A 8 -17.34 -0.81 -2.69
C ILE A 8 -18.66 -1.24 -2.05
N LEU A 9 -19.58 -0.32 -1.77
CA LEU A 9 -20.91 -0.65 -1.23
C LEU A 9 -21.71 -1.51 -2.22
N GLU A 10 -21.62 -1.24 -3.52
CA GLU A 10 -22.29 -2.02 -4.56
C GLU A 10 -21.67 -3.40 -4.73
N ASN A 11 -20.34 -3.49 -4.76
CA ASN A 11 -19.62 -4.75 -4.89
C ASN A 11 -19.87 -5.69 -3.69
N TYR A 12 -20.03 -5.12 -2.49
CA TYR A 12 -20.32 -5.85 -1.25
C TYR A 12 -21.81 -5.85 -0.87
N ARG A 13 -22.72 -5.57 -1.82
CA ARG A 13 -24.17 -5.52 -1.53
C ARG A 13 -24.72 -6.82 -0.93
N ARG A 14 -24.14 -7.97 -1.29
CA ARG A 14 -24.56 -9.31 -0.81
C ARG A 14 -23.43 -10.07 -0.12
N ARG A 15 -22.33 -9.39 0.20
CA ARG A 15 -21.13 -9.97 0.80
C ARG A 15 -20.80 -9.22 2.09
N SER A 16 -20.18 -9.92 3.04
CA SER A 16 -19.72 -9.29 4.27
C SER A 16 -18.58 -8.32 4.00
N MET A 17 -18.63 -7.15 4.64
CA MET A 17 -17.60 -6.13 4.70
C MET A 17 -16.78 -6.18 6.01
N ALA A 18 -17.07 -7.14 6.89
CA ALA A 18 -16.28 -7.34 8.10
C ALA A 18 -14.81 -7.59 7.74
N GLY A 19 -13.88 -6.93 8.44
CA GLY A 19 -12.44 -7.04 8.11
C GLY A 19 -11.91 -6.03 7.09
N LEU A 20 -12.76 -5.24 6.43
CA LEU A 20 -12.29 -4.27 5.43
C LEU A 20 -11.84 -2.93 6.02
N VAL A 21 -12.29 -2.63 7.24
CA VAL A 21 -12.00 -1.38 7.95
C VAL A 21 -11.59 -1.75 9.36
N THR A 22 -10.68 -0.98 9.93
CA THR A 22 -10.27 -1.05 11.33
C THR A 22 -10.69 0.21 12.07
N ASN A 23 -11.04 0.07 13.34
CA ASN A 23 -11.21 1.20 14.23
C ASN A 23 -9.84 1.81 14.58
N ASP A 24 -9.85 3.00 15.19
CA ASP A 24 -8.64 3.74 15.57
C ASP A 24 -7.73 2.97 16.56
N ASP A 25 -8.30 2.04 17.32
CA ASP A 25 -7.56 1.16 18.24
C ASP A 25 -6.95 -0.08 17.56
N GLY A 26 -7.10 -0.20 16.24
CA GLY A 26 -6.65 -1.33 15.43
C GLY A 26 -7.60 -2.54 15.45
N SER A 27 -8.72 -2.48 16.18
CA SER A 27 -9.71 -3.55 16.15
C SER A 27 -10.44 -3.61 14.82
N ILE A 28 -10.83 -4.82 14.40
CA ILE A 28 -11.50 -5.04 13.12
C ILE A 28 -12.97 -4.66 13.23
N CYS A 29 -13.47 -3.83 12.30
CA CYS A 29 -14.88 -3.49 12.20
C CYS A 29 -15.73 -4.70 11.76
N THR A 30 -16.92 -4.79 12.32
CA THR A 30 -18.00 -5.66 11.83
C THR A 30 -18.53 -5.20 10.46
N ASP A 31 -19.33 -6.03 9.78
CA ASP A 31 -19.96 -5.65 8.49
C ASP A 31 -20.81 -4.37 8.62
N ALA A 32 -21.55 -4.23 9.72
CA ALA A 32 -22.41 -3.06 9.94
C ALA A 32 -21.58 -1.78 10.15
N GLU A 33 -20.52 -1.85 10.96
CA GLU A 33 -19.62 -0.72 11.21
C GLU A 33 -18.87 -0.31 9.94
N ALA A 34 -18.34 -1.28 9.19
CA ALA A 34 -17.68 -1.01 7.92
C ALA A 34 -18.63 -0.33 6.93
N ARG A 35 -19.88 -0.80 6.80
CA ARG A 35 -20.90 -0.13 5.96
C ARG A 35 -21.17 1.30 6.42
N GLN A 36 -21.32 1.49 7.73
CA GLN A 36 -21.59 2.80 8.31
C GLN A 36 -20.46 3.78 7.99
N PHE A 37 -19.21 3.35 8.11
CA PHE A 37 -18.02 4.12 7.73
C PHE A 37 -18.09 4.64 6.28
N PHE A 38 -18.42 3.78 5.32
CA PHE A 38 -18.55 4.20 3.92
C PHE A 38 -19.76 5.13 3.70
N TYR A 39 -20.89 4.87 4.35
CA TYR A 39 -22.05 5.78 4.26
C TYR A 39 -21.77 7.15 4.87
N ASP A 40 -20.98 7.23 5.93
CA ASP A 40 -20.61 8.50 6.54
C ASP A 40 -19.69 9.32 5.63
N HIS A 41 -18.84 8.66 4.84
CA HIS A 41 -18.08 9.32 3.78
C HIS A 41 -18.97 9.84 2.65
N LEU A 42 -19.98 9.07 2.23
CA LEU A 42 -20.97 9.56 1.24
C LEU A 42 -21.73 10.78 1.76
N LYS A 43 -22.11 10.81 3.05
CA LYS A 43 -22.79 11.97 3.66
C LYS A 43 -21.92 13.22 3.68
N GLN A 44 -20.60 13.06 3.73
CA GLN A 44 -19.63 14.14 3.65
C GLN A 44 -19.37 14.60 2.20
N GLY A 45 -19.96 13.93 1.20
CA GLY A 45 -19.76 14.21 -0.22
C GLY A 45 -18.50 13.56 -0.80
N HIS A 46 -17.86 12.65 -0.07
CA HIS A 46 -16.68 11.94 -0.55
C HIS A 46 -17.09 10.90 -1.59
N THR A 47 -16.35 10.85 -2.69
CA THR A 47 -16.50 9.84 -3.76
C THR A 47 -15.43 8.78 -3.70
N VAL A 48 -14.25 9.16 -3.21
CA VAL A 48 -13.09 8.30 -3.01
C VAL A 48 -12.50 8.51 -1.61
N ILE A 49 -11.85 7.48 -1.06
CA ILE A 49 -11.13 7.54 0.21
C ILE A 49 -9.72 6.97 0.06
N PRO A 50 -8.73 7.46 0.83
CA PRO A 50 -7.39 6.92 0.83
C PRO A 50 -7.36 5.53 1.50
N THR A 51 -6.35 4.73 1.15
CA THR A 51 -6.02 3.46 1.83
C THR A 51 -4.81 3.58 2.76
N CYS A 52 -4.27 4.79 2.87
CA CYS A 52 -3.16 5.17 3.74
C CYS A 52 -3.70 6.06 4.87
N ASP A 53 -2.87 6.31 5.87
CA ASP A 53 -3.24 7.22 6.94
C ASP A 53 -3.35 8.67 6.43
N GLU A 54 -4.20 9.47 7.05
CA GLU A 54 -4.37 10.90 6.70
C GLU A 54 -3.05 11.67 6.80
N LYS A 55 -2.18 11.29 7.75
CA LYS A 55 -0.83 11.87 7.92
C LYS A 55 0.08 11.62 6.73
N GLU A 56 -0.12 10.50 6.03
CA GLU A 56 0.67 10.13 4.86
C GLU A 56 0.14 10.80 3.59
N CYS A 57 -1.11 11.29 3.60
CA CYS A 57 -1.74 11.93 2.44
C CYS A 57 -2.64 13.10 2.87
N PRO A 58 -2.06 14.20 3.40
CA PRO A 58 -2.83 15.34 3.93
C PRO A 58 -3.61 16.10 2.85
N ASP A 59 -3.16 16.03 1.60
CA ASP A 59 -3.74 16.75 0.45
C ASP A 59 -4.60 15.84 -0.44
N PHE A 60 -5.15 14.75 0.11
CA PHE A 60 -6.00 13.82 -0.64
C PHE A 60 -7.32 14.48 -1.10
N ASP A 61 -7.63 14.39 -2.40
CA ASP A 61 -8.90 14.87 -2.94
C ASP A 61 -9.99 13.80 -2.88
N TYR A 62 -10.85 13.90 -1.87
CA TYR A 62 -12.00 13.02 -1.66
C TYR A 62 -13.09 13.14 -2.73
N THR A 63 -13.09 14.19 -3.57
CA THR A 63 -14.16 14.47 -4.55
C THR A 63 -13.96 13.80 -5.90
N GLY A 64 -12.82 13.15 -6.12
CA GLY A 64 -12.58 12.28 -7.27
C GLY A 64 -11.15 12.33 -7.82
N GLY A 65 -10.36 13.34 -7.45
CA GLY A 65 -8.96 13.44 -7.85
C GLY A 65 -8.03 12.44 -7.15
N GLY A 66 -8.33 12.10 -5.89
CA GLY A 66 -7.58 11.11 -5.12
C GLY A 66 -6.22 11.61 -4.63
N CYS A 67 -5.24 10.70 -4.60
CA CYS A 67 -3.89 10.98 -4.09
C CYS A 67 -3.11 11.84 -5.10
N PRO A 68 -2.55 13.00 -4.69
CA PRO A 68 -1.82 13.91 -5.59
C PRO A 68 -0.45 13.37 -6.02
N GLY A 69 0.03 12.29 -5.38
CA GLY A 69 1.39 11.79 -5.49
C GLY A 69 2.27 12.35 -4.37
N HIS A 70 3.27 11.55 -3.98
CA HIS A 70 4.25 11.92 -2.95
C HIS A 70 5.66 11.71 -3.51
N ASP A 71 6.63 12.39 -2.91
CA ASP A 71 8.03 12.23 -3.26
C ASP A 71 8.52 10.81 -2.93
N ILE A 72 9.45 10.32 -3.75
CA ILE A 72 10.05 8.99 -3.56
C ILE A 72 11.28 9.15 -2.67
N HIS A 73 11.25 8.47 -1.53
CA HIS A 73 12.36 8.37 -0.59
C HIS A 73 13.01 7.00 -0.70
N TYR A 74 14.35 6.96 -0.63
CA TYR A 74 15.14 5.73 -0.70
C TYR A 74 15.74 5.44 0.66
N TYR A 75 15.80 4.16 1.04
CA TYR A 75 16.32 3.73 2.33
C TYR A 75 17.31 2.58 2.15
N ASP A 76 18.32 2.54 3.03
CA ASP A 76 19.24 1.41 3.14
C ASP A 76 18.61 0.24 3.95
N ASN A 77 19.37 -0.85 4.11
CA ASN A 77 18.95 -2.03 4.87
C ASN A 77 18.79 -1.76 6.38
N GLU A 78 19.32 -0.64 6.88
CA GLU A 78 19.22 -0.21 8.27
C GLU A 78 18.13 0.85 8.46
N ASN A 79 17.32 1.10 7.43
CA ASN A 79 16.23 2.07 7.39
C ASN A 79 16.69 3.54 7.55
N ASN A 80 17.94 3.84 7.17
CA ASN A 80 18.41 5.21 7.01
C ASN A 80 18.03 5.73 5.63
N GLU A 81 17.57 6.98 5.55
CA GLU A 81 17.27 7.62 4.27
C GLU A 81 18.56 7.90 3.49
N ILE A 82 18.59 7.51 2.23
CA ILE A 82 19.74 7.63 1.32
C ILE A 82 19.34 8.32 0.02
N SER A 83 20.34 8.73 -0.75
CA SER A 83 20.11 9.24 -2.10
C SER A 83 19.72 8.13 -3.07
N LYS A 84 19.05 8.50 -4.18
CA LYS A 84 18.77 7.58 -5.28
C LYS A 84 20.04 6.96 -5.84
N GLU A 85 21.10 7.77 -6.01
CA GLU A 85 22.38 7.30 -6.54
C GLU A 85 23.04 6.25 -5.64
N GLU A 86 22.85 6.37 -4.33
CA GLU A 86 23.36 5.40 -3.36
C GLU A 86 22.54 4.11 -3.37
N TYR A 87 21.21 4.23 -3.46
CA TYR A 87 20.30 3.09 -3.61
C TYR A 87 20.61 2.27 -4.86
N ASP A 88 20.82 2.93 -6.01
CA ASP A 88 21.17 2.29 -7.28
C ASP A 88 22.51 1.53 -7.18
N ARG A 89 23.51 2.09 -6.48
CA ARG A 89 24.81 1.39 -6.23
C ARG A 89 24.62 0.14 -5.36
N ILE A 90 23.79 0.21 -4.33
CA ILE A 90 23.51 -0.93 -3.45
C ILE A 90 22.85 -2.05 -4.26
N LEU A 91 21.87 -1.73 -5.11
CA LEU A 91 21.20 -2.68 -6.00
C LEU A 91 22.17 -3.36 -6.97
N ASP A 92 23.05 -2.59 -7.61
CA ASP A 92 24.04 -3.15 -8.54
C ASP A 92 24.99 -4.13 -7.86
N ASN A 93 25.43 -3.82 -6.64
CA ASN A 93 26.28 -4.69 -5.84
C ASN A 93 25.55 -5.99 -5.45
N LEU A 94 24.29 -5.91 -5.02
CA LEU A 94 23.49 -7.10 -4.68
C LEU A 94 23.29 -8.03 -5.89
N ASN A 95 23.04 -7.47 -7.07
CA ASN A 95 22.85 -8.25 -8.28
C ASN A 95 24.14 -8.90 -8.77
N SER A 96 25.29 -8.26 -8.56
CA SER A 96 26.60 -8.79 -8.92
C SER A 96 27.05 -9.94 -8.01
N VAL A 97 26.66 -9.95 -6.74
CA VAL A 97 26.96 -11.05 -5.80
C VAL A 97 26.16 -12.32 -6.14
N ASN A 98 24.93 -12.18 -6.66
CA ASN A 98 24.07 -13.33 -6.99
C ASN A 98 24.50 -14.09 -8.26
N THR A 99 25.38 -13.53 -9.09
CA THR A 99 25.88 -14.20 -10.31
C THR A 99 27.08 -15.11 -10.09
N ASP A 100 27.70 -15.08 -8.91
CA ASP A 100 28.91 -15.87 -8.59
C ASP A 100 28.59 -17.22 -7.88
N GLU A 101 27.32 -17.52 -7.57
CA GLU A 101 26.92 -18.79 -6.88
C GLU A 101 26.37 -19.88 -7.83
N THR A 102 26.42 -19.70 -9.16
CA THR A 102 25.98 -20.72 -10.13
C THR A 102 27.14 -21.28 -10.96
N GLU A 103 28.29 -21.59 -10.38
CA GLU A 103 29.32 -22.42 -11.03
C GLU A 103 30.06 -23.31 -10.02
N SER A 104 29.39 -24.33 -9.49
CA SER A 104 30.06 -25.59 -9.13
C SER A 104 29.03 -26.67 -8.84
N ASP A 105 28.94 -27.66 -9.72
CA ASP A 105 28.86 -29.10 -9.38
C ASP A 105 28.34 -29.87 -10.59
N ASP A 106 29.21 -30.14 -11.56
CA ASP A 106 29.05 -31.25 -12.50
C ASP A 106 30.44 -31.79 -12.90
N ASP A 107 31.23 -32.18 -11.90
CA ASP A 107 32.34 -33.13 -12.05
C ASP A 107 31.95 -34.46 -11.39
N ILE A 108 31.08 -35.22 -12.07
CA ILE A 108 31.09 -36.69 -12.00
C ILE A 108 31.10 -37.20 -13.42
N LEU A 109 32.32 -37.35 -13.96
CA LEU A 109 32.58 -38.17 -15.12
C LEU A 109 33.53 -39.31 -14.73
N ILE A 110 33.07 -40.52 -15.05
CA ILE A 110 33.69 -41.86 -15.00
C ILE A 110 33.47 -42.65 -13.70
#